data_AF-Q7UA44-F1
#
_entry.id   AF-Q7UA44-F1
#
_cell.length_a   1.000
_cell.length_b   1.000
_cell.length_c   1.000
_cell.angle_alpha   90.00
_cell.angle_beta   90.00
_cell.angle_gamma   90.00
#
_symmetry.space_group_name_H-M   'P 1'
#
loop_
_entity.id
_entity.type
_entity.pdbx_description
1 polymer ?
#
loop_
_entity_poly.entity_id
_entity_poly.type
_entity_poly.pdbx_seq_one_letter_code
_entity_poly.pdbx_strand_id
1 'polypeptide(L)'
;MNLLPQTYLLGLVGLLAIAAVVVGRQLLRVRRDESRLQQLEQSGTAKSRQAADLYELGSVQLRKRLYPQATATLKQALKRLGDEPDEARAVIENALGFALAAQKNYEEASKHYKLALKAKPNYPVALNNLGYAQDKLLKTEEALTLYRRTLEIEPENQTAKRAVKKLEKRV
;
A
#
# COMPACT_ATOMS: atom_id res chain seq x y z
N MET A 1 -38.06 -29.12 -16.20
CA MET A 1 -36.89 -28.34 -16.66
C MET A 1 -36.35 -27.55 -15.47
N ASN A 2 -35.33 -28.05 -14.76
CA ASN A 2 -34.69 -27.33 -13.65
C ASN A 2 -33.31 -26.85 -14.12
N LEU A 3 -33.23 -25.64 -14.70
CA LEU A 3 -31.96 -24.99 -15.08
C LEU A 3 -31.20 -24.38 -13.88
N LEU A 4 -31.81 -24.35 -12.69
CA LEU A 4 -31.28 -23.73 -11.48
C LEU A 4 -29.90 -24.24 -11.01
N PRO A 5 -29.56 -25.55 -11.11
CA PRO A 5 -28.26 -26.04 -10.63
C PRO A 5 -27.09 -25.64 -11.53
N GLN A 6 -27.30 -25.61 -12.84
CA GLN A 6 -26.26 -25.30 -13.84
C GLN A 6 -25.91 -23.81 -13.85
N THR A 7 -26.90 -22.93 -13.69
CA THR A 7 -26.66 -21.49 -13.60
C THR A 7 -25.95 -21.12 -12.30
N TYR A 8 -26.24 -21.81 -11.19
CA TYR A 8 -25.52 -21.67 -9.93
C TYR A 8 -24.05 -22.07 -10.06
N LEU A 9 -23.79 -23.21 -10.73
CA LEU A 9 -22.44 -23.72 -10.94
C LEU A 9 -21.60 -22.76 -11.81
N LEU A 10 -22.18 -22.22 -12.88
CA LEU A 10 -21.52 -21.21 -13.73
C LEU A 10 -21.24 -19.91 -12.97
N GLY A 11 -22.20 -19.45 -12.16
CA GLY A 11 -22.01 -18.28 -11.29
C GLY A 11 -20.89 -18.48 -10.28
N LEU A 12 -20.82 -19.67 -9.66
CA LEU A 12 -19.78 -20.02 -8.70
C LEU A 12 -18.39 -20.10 -9.35
N VAL A 13 -18.27 -20.72 -10.54
CA VAL A 13 -17.01 -20.80 -11.28
C VAL A 13 -16.52 -19.40 -11.67
N GLY A 14 -17.41 -18.51 -12.13
CA GLY A 14 -17.06 -17.12 -12.41
C GLY A 14 -16.56 -16.37 -11.17
N LEU A 15 -17.21 -16.57 -10.03
CA LEU A 15 -16.82 -15.98 -8.74
C LEU A 15 -15.44 -16.47 -8.28
N LEU A 16 -15.17 -17.78 -8.41
CA LEU A 16 -13.89 -18.39 -8.07
C LEU A 16 -12.77 -17.91 -8.99
N ALA A 17 -13.02 -17.74 -10.30
CA ALA A 17 -12.05 -17.19 -11.24
C ALA A 17 -11.69 -15.73 -10.91
N ILE A 18 -12.69 -14.90 -10.57
CA ILE A 18 -12.46 -13.52 -10.13
C ILE A 18 -11.64 -13.49 -8.84
N ALA A 19 -11.98 -14.34 -7.87
CA ALA A 19 -11.23 -14.46 -6.63
C ALA A 19 -9.77 -14.88 -6.89
N ALA A 20 -9.54 -15.86 -7.77
CA ALA A 20 -8.20 -16.31 -8.14
C ALA A 20 -7.37 -15.20 -8.83
N VAL A 21 -7.97 -14.39 -9.70
CA VAL A 21 -7.29 -13.25 -10.33
C VAL A 21 -6.96 -12.15 -9.32
N VAL A 22 -7.87 -11.85 -8.38
CA VAL A 22 -7.63 -10.86 -7.32
C VAL A 22 -6.52 -11.32 -6.40
N VAL A 23 -6.57 -12.58 -5.93
CA VAL A 23 -5.52 -13.18 -5.09
C VAL A 23 -4.20 -13.26 -5.84
N GLY A 24 -4.20 -13.66 -7.11
CA GLY A 24 -3.02 -13.69 -7.96
C GLY A 24 -2.37 -12.31 -8.14
N ARG A 25 -3.18 -11.26 -8.38
CA ARG A 25 -2.69 -9.87 -8.45
C ARG A 25 -2.16 -9.36 -7.10
N GLN A 26 -2.80 -9.73 -6.00
CA GLN A 26 -2.34 -9.41 -4.65
C GLN A 26 -0.98 -10.06 -4.37
N LEU A 27 -0.85 -11.34 -4.73
CA LEU A 27 0.38 -12.14 -4.53
C LEU A 27 1.52 -11.66 -5.43
N LEU A 28 1.24 -11.25 -6.67
CA LEU A 28 2.24 -10.68 -7.57
C LEU A 28 2.76 -9.31 -7.12
N ARG A 29 1.93 -8.49 -6.47
CA ARG A 29 2.40 -7.23 -5.84
C ARG A 29 3.33 -7.52 -4.67
N VAL A 30 2.92 -8.39 -3.74
CA VAL A 30 3.73 -8.76 -2.56
C VAL A 30 5.06 -9.41 -2.98
N ARG A 31 5.03 -10.37 -3.91
CA ARG A 31 6.25 -11.03 -4.41
C ARG A 31 7.21 -10.08 -5.12
N ARG A 32 6.69 -9.06 -5.82
CA ARG A 32 7.52 -8.07 -6.50
C ARG A 32 8.23 -7.16 -5.50
N ASP A 33 7.60 -6.87 -4.36
CA ASP A 33 8.24 -6.11 -3.28
C ASP A 33 9.25 -6.97 -2.51
N GLU A 34 8.94 -8.25 -2.25
CA GLU A 34 9.88 -9.22 -1.65
C GLU A 34 11.15 -9.41 -2.50
N SER A 35 11.01 -9.57 -3.82
CA SER A 35 12.16 -9.72 -4.72
C SER A 35 13.06 -8.48 -4.74
N ARG A 36 12.51 -7.28 -4.49
CA ARG A 36 13.28 -6.02 -4.46
C ARG A 36 14.04 -5.87 -3.14
N LEU A 37 13.43 -6.32 -2.04
CA LEU A 37 14.09 -6.38 -0.73
C LEU A 37 15.24 -7.37 -0.75
N GLN A 38 15.05 -8.52 -1.40
CA GLN A 38 16.10 -9.51 -1.59
C GLN A 38 17.28 -8.99 -2.42
N GLN A 39 17.03 -8.16 -3.44
CA GLN A 39 18.09 -7.48 -4.18
C GLN A 39 18.83 -6.44 -3.30
N LEU A 40 18.09 -5.69 -2.47
CA LEU A 40 18.66 -4.75 -1.51
C LEU A 40 19.58 -5.43 -0.48
N GLU A 41 19.24 -6.62 -0.01
CA GLU A 41 20.09 -7.41 0.90
C GLU A 41 21.41 -7.87 0.27
N GLN A 42 21.38 -8.11 -1.04
CA GLN A 42 22.53 -8.59 -1.81
C GLN A 42 23.44 -7.45 -2.28
N SER A 43 22.89 -6.27 -2.56
CA SER A 43 23.66 -5.10 -3.02
C SER A 43 24.01 -4.10 -1.91
N GLY A 44 23.35 -4.18 -0.76
CA GLY A 44 23.43 -3.18 0.32
C GLY A 44 24.58 -3.38 1.32
N THR A 45 24.90 -2.30 2.02
CA THR A 45 25.79 -2.32 3.19
C THR A 45 25.15 -3.08 4.36
N ALA A 46 25.94 -3.39 5.40
CA ALA A 46 25.40 -4.00 6.63
C ALA A 46 24.25 -3.19 7.25
N LYS A 47 24.25 -1.86 7.08
CA LYS A 47 23.17 -0.98 7.55
C LYS A 47 21.89 -1.14 6.74
N SER A 48 21.99 -1.29 5.43
CA SER A 48 20.85 -1.52 4.52
C SER A 48 20.24 -2.90 4.74
N ARG A 49 21.07 -3.92 4.98
CA ARG A 49 20.58 -5.25 5.40
C ARG A 49 19.81 -5.17 6.71
N GLN A 50 20.35 -4.47 7.71
CA GLN A 50 19.65 -4.25 8.98
C GLN A 50 18.33 -3.48 8.80
N ALA A 51 18.28 -2.52 7.87
CA ALA A 51 17.05 -1.81 7.54
C ALA A 51 16.01 -2.73 6.88
N ALA A 52 16.44 -3.63 5.99
CA ALA A 52 15.58 -4.63 5.36
C ALA A 52 15.00 -5.61 6.40
N ASP A 53 15.82 -6.15 7.30
CA ASP A 53 15.37 -7.04 8.39
C ASP A 53 14.31 -6.36 9.27
N LEU A 54 14.52 -5.09 9.61
CA LEU A 54 13.58 -4.30 10.40
C LEU A 54 12.29 -4.01 9.62
N TYR A 55 12.38 -3.76 8.31
CA TYR A 55 11.20 -3.62 7.46
C TYR A 55 10.39 -4.92 7.41
N GLU A 56 11.04 -6.07 7.25
CA GLU A 56 10.37 -7.38 7.25
C GLU A 56 9.64 -7.64 8.57
N LEU A 57 10.30 -7.38 9.70
CA LEU A 57 9.67 -7.46 11.01
C LEU A 57 8.47 -6.50 11.12
N GLY A 58 8.62 -5.25 10.67
CA GLY A 58 7.54 -4.27 10.62
C GLY A 58 6.35 -4.75 9.79
N SER A 59 6.60 -5.36 8.64
CA SER A 59 5.58 -5.93 7.76
C SER A 59 4.84 -7.12 8.40
N VAL A 60 5.55 -7.99 9.13
CA VAL A 60 4.93 -9.05 9.94
C VAL A 60 4.02 -8.45 11.02
N GLN A 61 4.49 -7.41 11.72
CA GLN A 61 3.71 -6.71 12.75
C GLN A 61 2.45 -6.05 12.15
N LEU A 62 2.54 -5.44 10.97
CA LEU A 62 1.40 -4.90 10.24
C LEU A 62 0.35 -5.96 9.91
N ARG A 63 0.78 -7.14 9.42
CA ARG A 63 -0.14 -8.27 9.15
C ARG A 63 -0.84 -8.76 10.42
N LYS A 64 -0.13 -8.74 11.55
CA LYS A 64 -0.68 -9.07 12.88
C LYS A 64 -1.47 -7.92 13.52
N ARG A 65 -1.62 -6.78 12.84
CA ARG A 65 -2.28 -5.56 13.34
C ARG A 65 -1.65 -4.97 14.61
N LEU A 66 -0.37 -5.26 14.83
CA LEU A 66 0.45 -4.73 15.92
C LEU A 66 0.97 -3.34 15.54
N TYR A 67 0.06 -2.38 15.35
CA TYR A 67 0.38 -1.09 14.74
C TYR A 67 1.38 -0.24 15.54
N PRO A 68 1.29 -0.12 16.87
CA PRO A 68 2.29 0.61 17.65
C PRO A 68 3.70 0.00 17.53
N GLN A 69 3.79 -1.33 17.55
CA GLN A 69 5.05 -2.04 17.37
C GLN A 69 5.61 -1.82 15.95
N ALA A 70 4.75 -1.96 14.93
CA ALA A 70 5.12 -1.69 13.54
C ALA A 70 5.66 -0.27 13.36
N THR A 71 5.01 0.74 13.95
CA THR A 71 5.49 2.13 13.92
C THR A 71 6.88 2.26 14.52
N ALA A 72 7.14 1.64 15.68
CA ALA A 72 8.45 1.69 16.32
C ALA A 72 9.53 1.02 15.46
N THR A 73 9.25 -0.19 14.96
CA THR A 73 10.19 -0.96 14.13
C THR A 73 10.50 -0.25 12.81
N LEU A 74 9.49 0.28 12.12
CA LEU A 74 9.68 0.96 10.83
C LEU A 74 10.43 2.29 10.97
N LYS A 75 10.27 3.01 12.09
CA LYS A 75 11.13 4.17 12.41
C LYS A 75 12.60 3.76 12.59
N GLN A 76 12.85 2.61 13.22
CA GLN A 76 14.21 2.07 13.33
C GLN A 76 14.75 1.68 11.95
N ALA A 77 13.93 1.06 11.09
CA ALA A 77 14.32 0.74 9.72
C ALA A 77 14.78 1.98 8.96
N LEU A 78 14.01 3.08 8.98
CA LEU A 78 14.40 4.36 8.36
C LEU A 78 15.69 4.94 8.94
N LYS A 79 15.90 4.83 10.26
CA LYS A 79 17.13 5.31 10.90
C LYS A 79 18.35 4.51 10.45
N ARG A 80 18.20 3.21 10.22
CA ARG A 80 19.29 2.33 9.74
C ARG A 80 19.53 2.47 8.24
N LEU A 81 18.51 2.87 7.49
CA LEU A 81 18.59 3.04 6.05
C LEU A 81 19.64 4.08 5.63
N GLY A 82 19.81 5.22 6.32
CA GLY A 82 20.82 6.21 5.91
C GLY A 82 20.58 6.79 4.51
N ASP A 83 21.64 6.91 3.69
CA ASP A 83 21.61 7.47 2.32
C ASP A 83 21.29 6.43 1.22
N GLU A 84 20.73 5.29 1.62
CA GLU A 84 20.37 4.17 0.74
C GLU A 84 19.25 4.50 -0.27
N PRO A 85 19.02 3.64 -1.29
CA PRO A 85 18.22 3.96 -2.47
C PRO A 85 16.82 4.50 -2.16
N ASP A 86 16.41 5.48 -2.96
CA ASP A 86 15.11 6.14 -2.85
C ASP A 86 13.93 5.15 -2.88
N GLU A 87 14.05 4.01 -3.58
CA GLU A 87 12.97 3.02 -3.64
C GLU A 87 12.75 2.30 -2.29
N ALA A 88 13.80 1.93 -1.55
CA ALA A 88 13.66 1.33 -0.22
C ALA A 88 13.03 2.31 0.76
N ARG A 89 13.48 3.56 0.72
CA ARG A 89 12.90 4.66 1.51
C ARG A 89 11.42 4.81 1.21
N ALA A 90 11.03 4.81 -0.06
CA ALA A 90 9.62 4.93 -0.46
C ALA A 90 8.74 3.81 0.15
N VAL A 91 9.23 2.58 0.14
CA VAL A 91 8.49 1.42 0.66
C VAL A 91 8.34 1.50 2.19
N ILE A 92 9.41 1.82 2.92
CA ILE A 92 9.39 1.90 4.38
C ILE A 92 8.55 3.10 4.86
N GLU A 93 8.70 4.27 4.24
CA GLU A 93 7.88 5.46 4.54
C GLU A 93 6.39 5.19 4.31
N ASN A 94 6.02 4.50 3.22
CA ASN A 94 4.63 4.12 2.98
C ASN A 94 4.11 3.13 4.03
N ALA A 95 4.90 2.13 4.44
CA ALA A 95 4.50 1.18 5.48
C ALA A 95 4.33 1.88 6.84
N LEU A 96 5.21 2.83 7.17
CA LEU A 96 5.11 3.63 8.39
C LEU A 96 3.86 4.51 8.39
N GLY A 97 3.57 5.17 7.26
CA GLY A 97 2.33 5.91 7.07
C GLY A 97 1.10 5.02 7.25
N PHE A 98 1.13 3.78 6.74
CA PHE A 98 0.05 2.81 6.91
C PHE A 98 -0.17 2.43 8.38
N ALA A 99 0.91 2.15 9.12
CA ALA A 99 0.83 1.86 10.55
C ALA A 99 0.18 3.01 11.35
N LEU A 100 0.53 4.26 11.01
CA LEU A 100 0.00 5.47 11.66
C LEU A 100 -1.48 5.72 11.30
N ALA A 101 -1.84 5.55 10.03
CA ALA A 101 -3.23 5.70 9.58
C ALA A 101 -4.16 4.65 10.23
N ALA A 102 -3.65 3.42 10.45
CA ALA A 102 -4.39 2.39 11.18
C ALA A 102 -4.65 2.76 12.64
N GLN A 103 -3.79 3.59 13.23
CA GLN A 103 -3.95 4.19 14.57
C GLN A 103 -4.76 5.50 14.54
N LYS A 104 -5.37 5.86 13.39
CA LYS A 104 -6.09 7.12 13.15
C LYS A 104 -5.25 8.39 13.26
N ASN A 105 -3.92 8.27 13.23
CA ASN A 105 -3.01 9.42 13.16
C ASN A 105 -2.79 9.82 11.70
N TYR A 106 -3.80 10.46 11.11
CA TYR A 106 -3.85 10.71 9.66
C TYR A 106 -2.93 11.85 9.22
N GLU A 107 -2.70 12.84 10.07
CA GLU A 107 -1.78 13.95 9.82
C GLU A 107 -0.35 13.45 9.67
N GLU A 108 0.11 12.62 10.62
CA GLU A 108 1.47 12.07 10.57
C GLU A 108 1.60 11.04 9.45
N ALA A 109 0.57 10.21 9.24
CA ALA A 109 0.53 9.29 8.10
C ALA A 109 0.70 10.03 6.77
N SER A 110 -0.01 11.14 6.60
CA SER A 110 0.09 11.99 5.41
C SER A 110 1.52 12.50 5.16
N LYS A 111 2.25 12.87 6.22
CA LYS A 111 3.67 13.29 6.07
C LYS A 111 4.52 12.14 5.52
N HIS A 112 4.39 10.94 6.09
CA HIS A 112 5.14 9.77 5.66
C HIS A 112 4.78 9.32 4.23
N TYR A 113 3.51 9.35 3.83
CA TYR A 113 3.15 9.07 2.43
C TYR A 113 3.72 10.12 1.46
N LYS A 114 3.78 11.40 1.85
CA LYS A 114 4.44 12.44 1.04
C LYS A 114 5.94 12.19 0.91
N LEU A 115 6.61 11.74 1.97
CA LEU A 115 8.02 11.32 1.90
C LEU A 115 8.20 10.11 0.98
N ALA A 116 7.29 9.14 1.03
CA ALA A 116 7.29 8.01 0.11
C ALA A 116 7.16 8.45 -1.36
N LEU A 117 6.29 9.42 -1.64
CA LEU A 117 6.12 9.99 -2.98
C LEU A 117 7.25 10.91 -3.41
N LYS A 118 7.98 11.52 -2.47
CA LYS A 118 9.22 12.27 -2.79
C LYS A 118 10.29 11.32 -3.30
N ALA A 119 10.45 10.17 -2.66
CA ALA A 119 11.43 9.16 -3.04
C ALA A 119 10.98 8.35 -4.29
N LYS A 120 9.67 8.12 -4.45
CA LYS A 120 9.09 7.47 -5.64
C LYS A 120 7.83 8.21 -6.10
N PRO A 121 7.96 9.18 -7.02
CA PRO A 121 6.83 10.01 -7.46
C PRO A 121 5.66 9.22 -8.06
N ASN A 122 5.94 8.14 -8.78
CA ASN A 122 4.94 7.29 -9.42
C ASN A 122 4.69 6.01 -8.61
N TYR A 123 4.17 6.18 -7.40
CA TYR A 123 3.87 5.09 -6.48
C TYR A 123 2.36 5.01 -6.17
N PRO A 124 1.57 4.25 -6.96
CA PRO A 124 0.12 4.16 -6.82
C PRO A 124 -0.38 3.75 -5.43
N VAL A 125 0.38 2.92 -4.71
CA VAL A 125 0.04 2.52 -3.34
C VAL A 125 0.10 3.71 -2.39
N ALA A 126 1.19 4.49 -2.43
CA ALA A 126 1.34 5.69 -1.60
C ALA A 126 0.35 6.80 -1.99
N LEU A 127 0.03 6.96 -3.28
CA LEU A 127 -1.00 7.91 -3.73
C LEU A 127 -2.39 7.56 -3.18
N ASN A 128 -2.81 6.29 -3.28
CA ASN A 128 -4.07 5.83 -2.69
C ASN A 128 -4.10 6.04 -1.17
N ASN A 129 -3.02 5.68 -0.49
CA ASN A 129 -2.93 5.78 0.97
C ASN A 129 -2.97 7.24 1.45
N LEU A 130 -2.28 8.15 0.73
CA LEU A 130 -2.36 9.58 0.99
C LEU A 130 -3.76 10.11 0.72
N GLY A 131 -4.40 9.69 -0.38
CA GLY A 131 -5.78 10.06 -0.70
C GLY A 131 -6.75 9.62 0.40
N TYR A 132 -6.56 8.42 0.96
CA TYR A 132 -7.35 7.95 2.11
C TYR A 132 -7.12 8.80 3.35
N ALA A 133 -5.86 9.15 3.65
CA ALA A 133 -5.56 10.02 4.79
C ALA A 133 -6.19 11.42 4.61
N GLN A 134 -6.11 12.02 3.42
CA GLN A 134 -6.74 13.33 3.16
C GLN A 134 -8.27 13.28 3.28
N ASP A 135 -8.94 12.22 2.79
CA ASP A 135 -10.39 12.02 2.99
C ASP A 135 -10.74 11.98 4.49
N LYS A 136 -9.93 11.28 5.30
CA LYS A 136 -10.13 11.23 6.76
C LYS A 136 -9.89 12.56 7.47
N LEU A 137 -9.09 13.44 6.86
CA LEU A 137 -8.86 14.81 7.31
C LEU A 137 -9.86 15.81 6.73
N LEU A 138 -10.95 15.35 6.10
CA LEU A 138 -11.98 16.17 5.45
C LEU A 138 -11.48 17.04 4.29
N LYS A 139 -10.32 16.68 3.72
CA LYS A 139 -9.72 17.35 2.56
C LYS A 139 -10.11 16.62 1.27
N THR A 140 -11.41 16.66 0.96
CA THR A 140 -12.03 15.89 -0.12
C THR A 140 -11.41 16.17 -1.50
N GLU A 141 -11.16 17.43 -1.83
CA GLU A 141 -10.57 17.81 -3.13
C GLU A 141 -9.13 17.31 -3.31
N GLU A 142 -8.32 17.42 -2.25
CA GLU A 142 -6.95 16.87 -2.25
C GLU A 142 -7.00 15.34 -2.42
N ALA A 143 -7.92 14.67 -1.74
CA ALA A 143 -8.11 13.23 -1.87
C ALA A 143 -8.50 12.82 -3.30
N LEU A 144 -9.48 13.51 -3.91
CA LEU A 144 -9.90 13.26 -5.29
C LEU A 144 -8.74 13.41 -6.27
N THR A 145 -7.93 14.46 -6.13
CA THR A 145 -6.75 14.70 -6.96
C THR A 145 -5.77 13.53 -6.89
N LEU A 146 -5.51 13.02 -5.68
CA LEU A 146 -4.59 11.89 -5.47
C LEU A 146 -5.11 10.57 -6.04
N TYR A 147 -6.42 10.31 -5.89
CA TYR A 147 -7.03 9.12 -6.49
C TYR A 147 -7.08 9.20 -8.02
N ARG A 148 -7.33 10.38 -8.60
CA ARG A 148 -7.27 10.59 -10.06
C ARG A 148 -5.86 10.36 -10.59
N ARG A 149 -4.83 10.89 -9.92
CA ARG A 149 -3.43 10.60 -10.26
C ARG A 149 -3.08 9.11 -10.15
N THR A 150 -3.68 8.40 -9.20
CA THR A 150 -3.54 6.93 -9.14
C THR A 150 -4.12 6.27 -10.39
N LEU A 151 -5.28 6.72 -10.87
CA LEU A 151 -5.93 6.18 -12.07
C LEU A 151 -5.21 6.55 -13.37
N GLU A 152 -4.49 7.67 -13.42
CA GLU A 152 -3.60 7.99 -14.54
C GLU A 152 -2.46 6.97 -14.68
N ILE A 153 -1.92 6.47 -13.55
CA ILE A 153 -0.81 5.51 -13.53
C ILE A 153 -1.32 4.06 -13.62
N GLU A 154 -2.39 3.73 -12.90
CA GLU A 154 -3.04 2.42 -12.89
C GLU A 154 -4.55 2.59 -13.18
N PRO A 155 -4.96 2.66 -14.45
CA PRO A 155 -6.36 2.87 -14.83
C PRO A 155 -7.32 1.84 -14.24
N GLU A 156 -6.87 0.62 -13.94
CA GLU A 156 -7.66 -0.46 -13.36
C GLU A 156 -7.60 -0.56 -11.82
N ASN A 157 -7.07 0.46 -11.15
CA ASN A 157 -6.98 0.48 -9.69
C ASN A 157 -8.37 0.61 -9.04
N GLN A 158 -8.88 -0.51 -8.53
CA GLN A 158 -10.22 -0.59 -7.94
C GLN A 158 -10.41 0.28 -6.70
N THR A 159 -9.35 0.45 -5.89
CA THR A 159 -9.39 1.32 -4.71
C THR A 159 -9.65 2.76 -5.12
N ALA A 160 -8.90 3.27 -6.09
CA ALA A 160 -9.07 4.63 -6.60
C ALA A 160 -10.44 4.81 -7.29
N LYS A 161 -10.87 3.88 -8.17
CA LYS A 161 -12.19 3.94 -8.82
C LYS A 161 -13.33 4.06 -7.79
N ARG A 162 -13.30 3.23 -6.75
CA ARG A 162 -14.31 3.24 -5.67
C ARG A 162 -14.25 4.53 -4.86
N ALA A 163 -13.05 5.02 -4.56
CA ALA A 163 -12.86 6.24 -3.78
C ALA A 163 -13.37 7.47 -4.54
N VAL A 164 -13.01 7.64 -5.81
CA VAL A 164 -13.50 8.75 -6.66
C VAL A 164 -15.02 8.76 -6.72
N LYS A 165 -15.64 7.64 -7.12
CA LYS A 165 -17.11 7.52 -7.18
C LYS A 165 -17.81 7.85 -5.86
N LYS A 166 -17.17 7.55 -4.73
CA LYS A 166 -17.71 7.82 -3.39
C LYS A 166 -17.55 9.30 -3.02
N LEU A 167 -16.39 9.89 -3.32
CA LEU A 167 -16.06 11.27 -2.96
C LEU A 167 -16.79 12.28 -3.84
N GLU A 168 -16.97 12.00 -5.13
CA GLU A 168 -17.76 12.84 -6.05
C GLU A 168 -19.24 12.97 -5.65
N LYS A 169 -19.75 12.11 -4.79
CA LYS A 169 -21.11 12.23 -4.24
C LYS A 169 -21.20 13.14 -3.00
N ARG A 170 -20.05 13.56 -2.46
CA ARG A 170 -19.95 14.36 -1.23
C ARG A 170 -19.59 15.82 -1.52
N VAL A 171 -19.21 16.11 -2.75
CA VAL A 171 -18.98 17.45 -3.29
C VAL A 171 -20.19 17.83 -4.12
#